data_AF-A0A3D0KVM5-F1
#
_entry.id   AF-A0A3D0KVM5-F1
#
_cell.length_a   1.000
_cell.length_b   1.000
_cell.length_c   1.000
_cell.angle_alpha   90.00
_cell.angle_beta   90.00
_cell.angle_gamma   90.00
#
_symmetry.space_group_name_H-M   'P 1'
#
loop_
_entity.id
_entity.type
_entity.pdbx_description
1 polymer ?
#
loop_
_entity_poly.entity_id
_entity_poly.type
_entity_poly.pdbx_seq_one_letter_code
_entity_poly.pdbx_strand_id
1 'polypeptide(L)'
;EAGLPLVPGSPGAVPTLGDAKRIGAEVGYPLLVKAASGGGGRGMKVAETADGLAEAFSSARSEAKAAFGDDTVYLERYLGQPRHIEVQVIADSHGNVVHLGERECSIQRRHQKLFEEAPSPALSPEQRQEIGTIAAEATRHMGYLGVGTMEFLYENGAFFFIEMNTRLQVEHPITEEITGVDLVREQVRIAAGMPLSFTQEDITFTGHAIECRINAEHPETFMPTPGKVTAFHAAGGPGIRVDSCLYTGYSIPPFYDSLIAKLIVYGDDRDKCLARLRRALAEFIVEPIPTTLGLHERLVDAEAVKDGSYNIRWLEEKFLAGDDSGTAE
;
A
#
# COMPACT_ATOMS: atom_id res chain seq x y z
N GLU A 1 -15.75 -8.94 14.55
CA GLU A 1 -15.41 -9.71 15.77
C GLU A 1 -14.10 -9.21 16.38
N ALA A 2 -13.00 -9.16 15.63
CA ALA A 2 -11.68 -8.71 16.11
C ALA A 2 -11.50 -7.19 16.33
N GLY A 3 -12.57 -6.40 16.40
CA GLY A 3 -12.50 -4.94 16.63
C GLY A 3 -12.00 -4.07 15.46
N LEU A 4 -11.71 -4.66 14.29
CA LEU A 4 -11.25 -3.92 13.11
C LEU A 4 -12.34 -2.97 12.57
N PRO A 5 -12.03 -1.70 12.29
CA PRO A 5 -12.97 -0.77 11.68
C PRO A 5 -13.18 -1.18 10.22
N LEU A 6 -14.40 -1.56 9.84
CA LEU A 6 -14.74 -1.94 8.48
C LEU A 6 -15.31 -0.76 7.71
N VAL A 7 -15.24 -0.80 6.37
CA VAL A 7 -15.95 0.17 5.53
C VAL A 7 -17.45 0.10 5.89
N PRO A 8 -18.08 1.23 6.29
CA PRO A 8 -19.51 1.25 6.59
C PRO A 8 -20.30 0.77 5.38
N GLY A 9 -21.24 -0.15 5.59
CA GLY A 9 -21.86 -0.85 4.48
C GLY A 9 -22.96 -1.78 4.93
N SER A 10 -23.42 -2.62 4.01
CA SER A 10 -24.37 -3.67 4.32
C SER A 10 -23.67 -4.80 5.11
N PRO A 11 -24.36 -5.43 6.09
CA PRO A 11 -23.79 -6.54 6.87
C PRO A 11 -23.59 -7.84 6.06
N GLY A 12 -23.91 -7.80 4.76
CA GLY A 12 -23.86 -8.93 3.85
C GLY A 12 -24.61 -8.60 2.56
N ALA A 13 -25.15 -9.63 1.91
CA ALA A 13 -25.91 -9.51 0.67
C ALA A 13 -27.13 -8.58 0.81
N VAL A 14 -27.39 -7.80 -0.23
CA VAL A 14 -28.52 -6.86 -0.34
C VAL A 14 -29.47 -7.39 -1.42
N PRO A 15 -30.57 -8.06 -1.05
CA PRO A 15 -31.39 -8.81 -2.00
C PRO A 15 -32.30 -7.92 -2.83
N THR A 16 -32.67 -6.72 -2.35
CA THR A 16 -33.60 -5.83 -3.05
C THR A 16 -33.11 -4.38 -3.12
N LEU A 17 -33.62 -3.63 -4.10
CA LEU A 17 -33.39 -2.18 -4.18
C LEU A 17 -33.98 -1.44 -2.98
N GLY A 18 -35.05 -1.96 -2.37
CA GLY A 18 -35.62 -1.38 -1.15
C GLY A 18 -34.65 -1.45 0.03
N ASP A 19 -34.00 -2.60 0.22
CA ASP A 19 -32.94 -2.77 1.23
C ASP A 19 -31.76 -1.85 0.95
N ALA A 20 -31.34 -1.76 -0.33
CA ALA A 20 -30.25 -0.89 -0.75
C ALA A 20 -30.53 0.59 -0.41
N LYS A 21 -31.76 1.07 -0.65
CA LYS A 21 -32.17 2.44 -0.32
C LYS A 21 -32.16 2.71 1.18
N ARG A 22 -32.62 1.74 1.99
CA ARG A 22 -32.59 1.86 3.46
C ARG A 22 -31.16 1.95 3.98
N ILE A 23 -30.29 1.04 3.53
CA ILE A 23 -28.86 1.04 3.87
C ILE A 23 -28.20 2.33 3.41
N GLY A 24 -28.52 2.83 2.21
CA GLY A 24 -27.94 4.07 1.71
C GLY A 24 -28.34 5.31 2.50
N ALA A 25 -29.55 5.34 3.06
CA ALA A 25 -29.97 6.39 3.97
C ALA A 25 -29.26 6.33 5.34
N GLU A 26 -28.90 5.12 5.80
CA GLU A 26 -28.17 4.89 7.06
C GLU A 26 -26.66 5.19 6.92
N VAL A 27 -26.03 4.72 5.83
CA VAL A 27 -24.59 4.84 5.58
C VAL A 27 -24.19 6.20 5.01
N GLY A 28 -25.06 6.80 4.19
CA GLY A 28 -24.78 8.02 3.43
C GLY A 28 -24.13 7.75 2.08
N TYR A 29 -24.24 8.73 1.17
CA TYR A 29 -23.69 8.69 -0.18
C TYR A 29 -22.38 9.49 -0.27
N PRO A 30 -21.47 9.17 -1.22
CA PRO A 30 -21.58 8.16 -2.27
C PRO A 30 -21.45 6.71 -1.77
N LEU A 31 -22.08 5.77 -2.48
CA LEU A 31 -22.05 4.33 -2.18
C LEU A 31 -21.42 3.55 -3.32
N LEU A 32 -20.69 2.49 -2.99
CA LEU A 32 -20.17 1.50 -3.91
C LEU A 32 -21.03 0.23 -3.82
N VAL A 33 -21.65 -0.14 -4.94
CA VAL A 33 -22.32 -1.44 -5.10
C VAL A 33 -21.29 -2.43 -5.59
N LYS A 34 -21.01 -3.49 -4.83
CA LYS A 34 -20.01 -4.52 -5.17
C LYS A 34 -20.65 -5.88 -5.31
N ALA A 35 -20.26 -6.62 -6.34
CA ALA A 35 -20.60 -8.03 -6.49
C ALA A 35 -19.92 -8.88 -5.41
N ALA A 36 -20.64 -9.79 -4.77
CA ALA A 36 -20.07 -10.70 -3.78
C ALA A 36 -19.06 -11.69 -4.39
N SER A 37 -19.30 -12.10 -5.63
CA SER A 37 -18.44 -13.01 -6.40
C SER A 37 -17.47 -12.28 -7.34
N GLY A 38 -17.33 -10.95 -7.20
CA GLY A 38 -16.52 -10.11 -8.10
C GLY A 38 -15.03 -10.04 -7.73
N GLY A 39 -14.16 -9.91 -8.74
CA GLY A 39 -12.72 -9.67 -8.60
C GLY A 39 -12.16 -8.88 -9.78
N GLY A 40 -11.07 -8.14 -9.57
CA GLY A 40 -10.35 -7.42 -10.63
C GLY A 40 -11.10 -6.23 -11.26
N GLY A 41 -11.88 -5.48 -10.48
CA GLY A 41 -12.54 -4.25 -10.95
C GLY A 41 -13.94 -4.43 -11.54
N ARG A 42 -14.37 -5.67 -11.82
CA ARG A 42 -15.67 -5.97 -12.47
C ARG A 42 -16.80 -6.12 -11.44
N GLY A 43 -18.00 -5.66 -11.80
CA GLY A 43 -19.17 -5.73 -10.92
C GLY A 43 -19.16 -4.70 -9.78
N MET A 44 -18.51 -3.56 -9.97
CA MET A 44 -18.53 -2.42 -9.04
C MET A 44 -19.16 -1.20 -9.69
N LYS A 45 -20.16 -0.59 -9.05
CA LYS A 45 -20.82 0.64 -9.52
C LYS A 45 -20.94 1.65 -8.40
N VAL A 46 -20.57 2.90 -8.69
CA VAL A 46 -20.72 4.01 -7.75
C VAL A 46 -22.11 4.61 -7.92
N ALA A 47 -22.82 4.78 -6.81
CA ALA A 47 -24.02 5.59 -6.71
C ALA A 47 -23.66 6.87 -5.97
N GLU A 48 -23.51 7.98 -6.71
CA GLU A 48 -23.18 9.29 -6.13
C GLU A 48 -24.31 9.85 -5.27
N THR A 49 -25.55 9.48 -5.59
CA THR A 49 -26.77 9.98 -4.93
C THR A 49 -27.81 8.88 -4.77
N ALA A 50 -28.84 9.16 -3.97
CA ALA A 50 -29.99 8.27 -3.80
C ALA A 50 -30.72 7.96 -5.11
N ASP A 51 -30.80 8.93 -6.01
CA ASP A 51 -31.45 8.77 -7.31
C ASP A 51 -30.64 7.84 -8.24
N GLY A 52 -29.30 7.92 -8.18
CA GLY A 52 -28.42 7.06 -8.96
C GLY A 52 -28.33 5.61 -8.46
N LEU A 53 -28.77 5.32 -7.24
CA LEU A 53 -28.63 3.99 -6.63
C LEU A 53 -29.37 2.89 -7.41
N ALA A 54 -30.55 3.18 -7.96
CA ALA A 54 -31.34 2.19 -8.69
C ALA A 54 -30.60 1.65 -9.93
N GLU A 55 -29.97 2.55 -10.67
CA GLU A 55 -29.18 2.22 -11.85
C GLU A 55 -27.91 1.46 -11.47
N ALA A 56 -27.13 1.98 -10.52
CA ALA A 56 -25.91 1.34 -10.04
C ALA A 56 -26.18 -0.09 -9.53
N PHE A 57 -27.25 -0.27 -8.76
CA PHE A 57 -27.64 -1.57 -8.21
C PHE A 57 -28.03 -2.58 -9.30
N SER A 58 -28.90 -2.18 -10.23
CA SER A 58 -29.34 -3.05 -11.34
C SER A 58 -28.17 -3.41 -12.26
N SER A 59 -27.32 -2.44 -12.56
CA SER A 59 -26.16 -2.61 -13.43
C SER A 59 -25.12 -3.56 -12.82
N ALA A 60 -24.75 -3.35 -11.54
CA ALA A 60 -23.80 -4.22 -10.83
C ALA A 60 -24.29 -5.67 -10.77
N ARG A 61 -25.57 -5.90 -10.45
CA ARG A 61 -26.17 -7.25 -10.42
C ARG A 61 -26.18 -7.92 -11.79
N SER A 62 -26.52 -7.17 -12.83
CA SER A 62 -26.56 -7.70 -14.20
C SER A 62 -25.18 -8.08 -14.70
N GLU A 63 -24.16 -7.27 -14.41
CA GLU A 63 -22.77 -7.53 -14.74
C GLU A 63 -22.23 -8.75 -13.97
N ALA A 64 -22.49 -8.83 -12.66
CA ALA A 64 -22.10 -9.94 -11.81
C ALA A 64 -22.73 -11.27 -12.30
N LYS A 65 -24.02 -11.25 -12.61
CA LYS A 65 -24.73 -12.42 -13.16
C LYS A 65 -24.16 -12.87 -14.48
N ALA A 66 -23.86 -11.93 -15.38
CA ALA A 66 -23.31 -12.24 -16.70
C ALA A 66 -21.88 -12.80 -16.62
N ALA A 67 -21.06 -12.28 -15.71
CA ALA A 67 -19.66 -12.66 -15.59
C ALA A 67 -19.43 -13.92 -14.73
N PHE A 68 -20.22 -14.08 -13.66
CA PHE A 68 -19.96 -15.08 -12.61
C PHE A 68 -21.16 -16.00 -12.32
N GLY A 69 -22.31 -15.77 -12.96
CA GLY A 69 -23.53 -16.54 -12.71
C GLY A 69 -24.21 -16.23 -11.36
N ASP A 70 -23.70 -15.25 -10.61
CA ASP A 70 -24.17 -14.84 -9.30
C ASP A 70 -24.48 -13.34 -9.31
N ASP A 71 -25.73 -12.98 -8.97
CA ASP A 71 -26.21 -11.60 -8.94
C ASP A 71 -26.21 -10.99 -7.53
N THR A 72 -25.56 -11.66 -6.57
CA THR A 72 -25.42 -11.19 -5.21
C THR A 72 -24.53 -9.95 -5.16
N VAL A 73 -25.05 -8.89 -4.54
CA VAL A 73 -24.33 -7.64 -4.31
C VAL A 73 -24.41 -7.23 -2.85
N TYR A 74 -23.44 -6.44 -2.41
CA TYR A 74 -23.40 -5.76 -1.12
C TYR A 74 -23.03 -4.29 -1.34
N LEU A 75 -23.23 -3.46 -0.31
CA LEU A 75 -22.98 -2.02 -0.35
C LEU A 75 -21.86 -1.65 0.60
N GLU A 76 -21.01 -0.73 0.18
CA GLU A 76 -20.00 -0.08 1.00
C GLU A 76 -20.06 1.43 0.78
N ARG A 77 -19.66 2.21 1.77
CA ARG A 77 -19.38 3.64 1.58
C ARG A 77 -18.29 3.79 0.54
N TYR A 78 -18.54 4.61 -0.48
CA TYR A 78 -17.51 4.90 -1.47
C TYR A 78 -16.50 5.87 -0.87
N LEU A 79 -15.22 5.52 -0.97
CA LEU A 79 -14.11 6.38 -0.58
C LEU A 79 -13.59 7.08 -1.83
N GLY A 80 -13.61 8.41 -1.79
CA GLY A 80 -13.31 9.25 -2.95
C GLY A 80 -11.82 9.33 -3.23
N GLN A 81 -11.04 9.69 -2.23
CA GLN A 81 -9.59 9.88 -2.31
C GLN A 81 -8.89 9.24 -1.11
N PRO A 82 -9.12 7.93 -0.85
CA PRO A 82 -8.51 7.30 0.30
C PRO A 82 -7.00 7.17 0.11
N ARG A 83 -6.31 7.09 1.23
CA ARG A 83 -4.92 6.65 1.31
C ARG A 83 -4.86 5.17 1.62
N HIS A 84 -3.82 4.50 1.16
CA HIS A 84 -3.52 3.12 1.54
C HIS A 84 -2.54 3.15 2.71
N ILE A 85 -3.02 2.88 3.91
CA ILE A 85 -2.22 2.76 5.12
C ILE A 85 -2.17 1.30 5.53
N GLU A 86 -1.01 0.81 5.91
CA GLU A 86 -0.88 -0.57 6.39
C GLU A 86 -0.04 -0.66 7.66
N VAL A 87 -0.40 -1.57 8.57
CA VAL A 87 0.24 -1.70 9.88
C VAL A 87 0.99 -3.02 9.96
N GLN A 88 2.29 -2.93 10.25
CA GLN A 88 3.14 -4.10 10.48
C GLN A 88 2.83 -4.71 11.84
N VAL A 89 2.49 -5.99 11.87
CA VAL A 89 2.31 -6.77 13.10
C VAL A 89 3.24 -7.98 13.12
N ILE A 90 3.64 -8.39 14.33
CA ILE A 90 4.45 -9.58 14.56
C ILE A 90 4.01 -10.27 15.84
N ALA A 91 3.95 -11.60 15.80
CA ALA A 91 3.49 -12.42 16.92
C ALA A 91 4.32 -13.71 17.04
N ASP A 92 4.59 -14.15 18.27
CA ASP A 92 5.28 -15.41 18.55
C ASP A 92 4.35 -16.50 19.11
N SER A 93 4.89 -17.69 19.32
CA SER A 93 4.15 -18.83 19.89
C SER A 93 3.96 -18.76 21.42
N HIS A 94 4.46 -17.70 22.06
CA HIS A 94 4.36 -17.47 23.51
C HIS A 94 3.27 -16.46 23.87
N GLY A 95 2.53 -15.98 22.87
CA GLY A 95 1.41 -15.03 23.04
C GLY A 95 1.84 -13.56 22.99
N ASN A 96 3.11 -13.26 22.67
CA ASN A 96 3.55 -11.89 22.48
C ASN A 96 3.12 -11.40 21.09
N VAL A 97 2.58 -10.19 21.05
CA VAL A 97 2.12 -9.53 19.81
C VAL A 97 2.50 -8.06 19.89
N VAL A 98 3.17 -7.56 18.84
CA VAL A 98 3.70 -6.19 18.74
C VAL A 98 3.33 -5.61 17.37
N HIS A 99 3.02 -4.31 17.31
CA HIS A 99 2.99 -3.56 16.05
C HIS A 99 4.28 -2.76 15.87
N LEU A 100 4.74 -2.65 14.63
CA LEU A 100 5.95 -1.93 14.23
C LEU A 100 5.59 -0.70 13.39
N GLY A 101 4.49 -0.06 13.76
CA GLY A 101 3.98 1.16 13.11
C GLY A 101 3.36 0.89 11.74
N GLU A 102 3.15 1.96 11.00
CA GLU A 102 2.48 1.96 9.72
C GLU A 102 3.39 2.34 8.55
N ARG A 103 2.94 1.97 7.36
CA ARG A 103 3.48 2.40 6.07
C ARG A 103 2.38 3.06 5.24
N GLU A 104 2.77 4.08 4.50
CA GLU A 104 1.96 4.78 3.51
C GLU A 104 2.30 4.23 2.11
N CYS A 105 1.29 3.64 1.46
CA CYS A 105 1.45 2.90 0.22
C CYS A 105 0.52 3.44 -0.90
N SER A 106 0.07 4.69 -0.77
CA SER A 106 -0.90 5.28 -1.71
C SER A 106 -0.36 5.51 -3.12
N ILE A 107 0.96 5.65 -3.31
CA ILE A 107 1.52 5.87 -4.65
C ILE A 107 1.60 4.52 -5.36
N GLN A 108 0.53 4.24 -6.11
CA GLN A 108 0.32 2.98 -6.81
C GLN A 108 -0.13 3.21 -8.25
N ARG A 109 0.14 2.22 -9.11
CA ARG A 109 -0.34 2.17 -10.49
C ARG A 109 -1.05 0.84 -10.71
N ARG A 110 -2.27 0.86 -11.25
CA ARG A 110 -3.12 -0.34 -11.44
C ARG A 110 -3.17 -1.22 -10.19
N HIS A 111 -3.30 -0.59 -9.02
CA HIS A 111 -3.30 -1.23 -7.71
C HIS A 111 -1.98 -1.92 -7.31
N GLN A 112 -0.87 -1.62 -7.99
CA GLN A 112 0.47 -2.06 -7.61
C GLN A 112 1.23 -0.90 -6.98
N LYS A 113 1.67 -1.09 -5.73
CA LYS A 113 2.48 -0.13 -4.98
C LYS A 113 3.83 0.08 -5.70
N LEU A 114 4.30 1.32 -5.77
CA LEU A 114 5.55 1.69 -6.45
C LEU A 114 6.49 2.50 -5.55
N PHE A 115 5.91 3.30 -4.67
CA PHE A 115 6.61 4.15 -3.72
C PHE A 115 5.89 4.03 -2.38
N GLU A 116 6.64 3.66 -1.36
CA GLU A 116 6.14 3.44 -0.01
C GLU A 116 6.97 4.25 0.97
N GLU A 117 6.35 4.79 2.02
CA GLU A 117 7.07 5.54 3.05
C GLU A 117 6.60 5.22 4.46
N ALA A 118 7.53 5.33 5.42
CA ALA A 118 7.28 5.08 6.84
C ALA A 118 8.00 6.13 7.69
N PRO A 119 7.32 6.75 8.67
CA PRO A 119 5.88 6.70 8.90
C PRO A 119 5.06 7.41 7.81
N SER A 120 3.74 7.32 7.85
CA SER A 120 2.88 8.09 6.93
C SER A 120 2.94 9.60 7.25
N PRO A 121 3.12 10.47 6.24
CA PRO A 121 3.06 11.93 6.44
C PRO A 121 1.64 12.43 6.75
N ALA A 122 0.61 11.61 6.52
CA ALA A 122 -0.79 11.99 6.72
C ALA A 122 -1.33 11.69 8.12
N LEU A 123 -0.60 10.92 8.94
CA LEU A 123 -1.06 10.48 10.25
C LEU A 123 -0.35 11.18 11.40
N SER A 124 -1.14 11.64 12.37
CA SER A 124 -0.60 12.11 13.64
C SER A 124 -0.03 10.95 14.48
N PRO A 125 0.85 11.23 15.46
CA PRO A 125 1.33 10.23 16.41
C PRO A 125 0.19 9.49 17.14
N GLU A 126 -0.89 10.18 17.47
CA GLU A 126 -2.06 9.61 18.15
C GLU A 126 -2.79 8.63 17.24
N GLN A 127 -3.04 8.99 15.97
CA GLN A 127 -3.69 8.12 15.01
C GLN A 127 -2.85 6.87 14.71
N ARG A 128 -1.52 7.03 14.63
CA ARG A 128 -0.56 5.94 14.48
C ARG A 128 -0.61 4.97 15.65
N GLN A 129 -0.65 5.49 16.89
CA GLN A 129 -0.79 4.67 18.08
C GLN A 129 -2.14 3.94 18.12
N GLU A 130 -3.22 4.63 17.77
CA GLU A 130 -4.57 4.08 17.72
C GLU A 130 -4.64 2.89 16.75
N ILE A 131 -4.27 3.08 15.48
CA ILE A 131 -4.38 2.03 14.46
C ILE A 131 -3.39 0.89 14.73
N GLY A 132 -2.20 1.19 15.26
CA GLY A 132 -1.23 0.21 15.72
C GLY A 132 -1.77 -0.70 16.82
N THR A 133 -2.44 -0.11 17.80
CA THR A 133 -3.05 -0.84 18.92
C THR A 133 -4.19 -1.73 18.43
N ILE A 134 -5.09 -1.19 17.60
CA ILE A 134 -6.19 -1.95 16.99
C ILE A 134 -5.65 -3.16 16.22
N ALA A 135 -4.60 -2.97 15.40
CA ALA A 135 -4.01 -4.05 14.61
C ALA A 135 -3.36 -5.13 15.50
N ALA A 136 -2.63 -4.74 16.54
CA ALA A 136 -2.01 -5.68 17.48
C ALA A 136 -3.07 -6.47 18.28
N GLU A 137 -4.14 -5.82 18.73
CA GLU A 137 -5.25 -6.47 19.43
C GLU A 137 -6.01 -7.46 18.54
N ALA A 138 -6.31 -7.07 17.31
CA ALA A 138 -6.93 -7.95 16.33
C ALA A 138 -6.03 -9.16 16.04
N THR A 139 -4.72 -8.95 15.88
CA THR A 139 -3.72 -10.01 15.66
C THR A 139 -3.69 -11.00 16.83
N ARG A 140 -3.71 -10.48 18.07
CA ARG A 140 -3.79 -11.29 19.29
C ARG A 140 -5.09 -12.09 19.37
N HIS A 141 -6.22 -11.46 19.06
CA HIS A 141 -7.52 -12.12 19.07
C HIS A 141 -7.60 -13.30 18.08
N MET A 142 -6.99 -13.17 16.91
CA MET A 142 -6.93 -14.23 15.90
C MET A 142 -5.96 -15.37 16.26
N GLY A 143 -5.12 -15.21 17.28
CA GLY A 143 -4.04 -16.16 17.59
C GLY A 143 -3.04 -16.27 16.44
N TYR A 144 -2.77 -15.16 15.76
CA TYR A 144 -1.86 -15.12 14.62
C TYR A 144 -0.42 -15.43 15.05
N LEU A 145 0.34 -16.11 14.18
CA LEU A 145 1.73 -16.48 14.42
C LEU A 145 2.61 -16.02 13.25
N GLY A 146 3.70 -15.34 13.56
CA GLY A 146 4.66 -14.82 12.59
C GLY A 146 4.46 -13.34 12.27
N VAL A 147 4.91 -12.93 11.09
CA VAL A 147 4.84 -11.56 10.58
C VAL A 147 3.70 -11.44 9.60
N GLY A 148 2.88 -10.40 9.76
CA GLY A 148 1.80 -10.07 8.84
C GLY A 148 1.52 -8.58 8.83
N THR A 149 0.67 -8.15 7.92
CA THR A 149 0.31 -6.74 7.80
C THR A 149 -1.19 -6.60 7.62
N MET A 150 -1.77 -5.65 8.34
CA MET A 150 -3.17 -5.25 8.15
C MET A 150 -3.23 -4.01 7.28
N GLU A 151 -3.95 -4.10 6.16
CA GLU A 151 -4.13 -3.00 5.22
C GLU A 151 -5.46 -2.27 5.48
N PHE A 152 -5.42 -0.95 5.36
CA PHE A 152 -6.52 -0.04 5.61
C PHE A 152 -6.60 1.01 4.50
N LEU A 153 -7.82 1.39 4.14
CA LEU A 153 -8.09 2.66 3.49
C LEU A 153 -8.27 3.73 4.57
N TYR A 154 -7.59 4.86 4.43
CA TYR A 154 -7.69 5.99 5.35
C TYR A 154 -8.25 7.22 4.63
N GLU A 155 -9.35 7.77 5.13
CA GLU A 155 -9.98 8.96 4.57
C GLU A 155 -10.72 9.75 5.67
N ASN A 156 -10.55 11.08 5.68
CA ASN A 156 -11.23 11.99 6.62
C ASN A 156 -11.05 11.60 8.10
N GLY A 157 -9.85 11.16 8.47
CA GLY A 157 -9.52 10.81 9.86
C GLY A 157 -10.00 9.41 10.29
N ALA A 158 -10.55 8.60 9.39
CA ALA A 158 -11.05 7.27 9.69
C ALA A 158 -10.31 6.18 8.90
N PHE A 159 -10.03 5.06 9.56
CA PHE A 159 -9.44 3.86 8.97
C PHE A 159 -10.51 2.83 8.62
N PHE A 160 -10.32 2.12 7.51
CA PHE A 160 -11.22 1.08 7.04
C PHE A 160 -10.39 -0.13 6.58
N PHE A 161 -10.44 -1.21 7.35
CA PHE A 161 -9.75 -2.46 7.07
C PHE A 161 -10.21 -3.02 5.73
N ILE A 162 -9.26 -3.45 4.90
CA ILE A 162 -9.52 -4.07 3.60
C ILE A 162 -9.04 -5.52 3.54
N GLU A 163 -7.81 -5.79 4.00
CA GLU A 163 -7.25 -7.13 3.99
C GLU A 163 -6.11 -7.28 5.01
N MET A 164 -5.73 -8.54 5.26
CA MET A 164 -4.51 -8.86 5.99
C MET A 164 -3.60 -9.71 5.10
N ASN A 165 -2.40 -9.23 4.86
CA ASN A 165 -1.34 -10.00 4.22
C ASN A 165 -0.67 -10.86 5.29
N THR A 166 -0.95 -12.17 5.29
CA THR A 166 -0.43 -13.13 6.28
C THR A 166 0.99 -13.61 5.95
N ARG A 167 1.85 -12.67 5.56
CA ARG A 167 3.24 -12.88 5.13
C ARG A 167 4.02 -11.57 5.25
N LEU A 168 5.34 -11.67 5.15
CA LEU A 168 6.19 -10.50 4.94
C LEU A 168 5.85 -9.81 3.60
N GLN A 169 5.96 -8.49 3.57
CA GLN A 169 5.72 -7.67 2.39
C GLN A 169 7.02 -7.17 1.75
N VAL A 170 6.91 -6.67 0.52
CA VAL A 170 8.06 -6.18 -0.25
C VAL A 170 8.68 -4.98 0.46
N GLU A 171 7.80 -4.09 0.92
CA GLU A 171 8.01 -2.81 1.61
C GLU A 171 8.32 -2.94 3.12
N HIS A 172 8.62 -4.14 3.63
CA HIS A 172 9.05 -4.29 5.02
C HIS A 172 10.34 -3.51 5.40
N PRO A 173 11.33 -3.28 4.50
CA PRO A 173 12.58 -2.61 4.89
C PRO A 173 12.38 -1.22 5.48
N ILE A 174 11.42 -0.42 4.98
CA ILE A 174 11.19 0.92 5.53
C ILE A 174 10.71 0.88 6.98
N THR A 175 10.03 -0.19 7.40
CA THR A 175 9.74 -0.44 8.82
C THR A 175 11.01 -0.83 9.58
N GLU A 176 11.88 -1.66 9.01
CA GLU A 176 13.15 -2.03 9.64
C GLU A 176 14.04 -0.80 9.85
N GLU A 177 14.15 0.10 8.86
CA GLU A 177 14.98 1.31 8.94
C GLU A 177 14.53 2.27 10.05
N ILE A 178 13.23 2.44 10.26
CA ILE A 178 12.72 3.38 11.28
C ILE A 178 12.60 2.77 12.68
N THR A 179 12.64 1.44 12.80
CA THR A 179 12.51 0.74 14.10
C THR A 179 13.79 0.06 14.57
N GLY A 180 14.72 -0.24 13.66
CA GLY A 180 15.90 -1.07 13.91
C GLY A 180 15.61 -2.56 14.08
N VAL A 181 14.36 -3.01 13.84
CA VAL A 181 13.96 -4.41 13.97
C VAL A 181 14.17 -5.16 12.65
N ASP A 182 15.00 -6.20 12.67
CA ASP A 182 15.19 -7.13 11.55
C ASP A 182 14.04 -8.14 11.51
N LEU A 183 13.07 -7.90 10.63
CA LEU A 183 11.83 -8.66 10.52
C LEU A 183 12.09 -10.08 10.00
N VAL A 184 13.00 -10.23 9.03
CA VAL A 184 13.34 -11.55 8.46
C VAL A 184 13.99 -12.43 9.53
N ARG A 185 14.90 -11.88 10.32
CA ARG A 185 15.53 -12.60 11.44
C ARG A 185 14.50 -12.99 12.50
N GLU A 186 13.59 -12.09 12.87
CA GLU A 186 12.54 -12.43 13.84
C GLU A 186 11.58 -13.51 13.31
N GLN A 187 11.23 -13.51 12.02
CA GLN A 187 10.46 -14.61 11.44
C GLN A 187 11.15 -15.96 11.61
N VAL A 188 12.47 -16.04 11.37
CA VAL A 188 13.25 -17.27 11.57
C VAL A 188 13.28 -17.67 13.04
N ARG A 189 13.42 -16.71 13.96
CA ARG A 189 13.41 -16.95 15.41
C ARG A 189 12.06 -17.47 15.90
N ILE A 190 10.96 -16.85 15.47
CA ILE A 190 9.59 -17.26 15.78
C ILE A 190 9.33 -18.67 15.25
N ALA A 191 9.73 -18.96 14.00
CA ALA A 191 9.60 -20.28 13.41
C ALA A 191 10.39 -21.36 14.18
N ALA A 192 11.50 -20.97 14.82
CA ALA A 192 12.28 -21.82 15.72
C ALA A 192 11.69 -21.93 17.15
N GLY A 193 10.52 -21.33 17.41
CA GLY A 193 9.85 -21.35 18.71
C GLY A 193 10.47 -20.41 19.75
N MET A 194 11.34 -19.48 19.34
CA MET A 194 11.89 -18.48 20.24
C MET A 194 10.87 -17.36 20.49
N PRO A 195 10.88 -16.74 21.69
CA PRO A 195 10.08 -15.54 21.92
C PRO A 195 10.60 -14.35 21.12
N LEU A 196 9.73 -13.35 20.89
CA LEU A 196 10.11 -12.04 20.37
C LEU A 196 11.28 -11.47 21.17
N SER A 197 12.22 -10.83 20.47
CA SER A 197 13.41 -10.25 21.10
C SER A 197 13.18 -8.89 21.77
N PHE A 198 11.95 -8.36 21.71
CA PHE A 198 11.53 -7.05 22.20
C PHE A 198 10.06 -7.05 22.63
N THR A 199 9.64 -6.03 23.37
CA THR A 199 8.23 -5.73 23.70
C THR A 199 7.74 -4.51 22.93
N GLN A 200 6.47 -4.14 23.09
CA GLN A 200 5.89 -2.96 22.44
C GLN A 200 6.54 -1.66 22.93
N GLU A 201 6.93 -1.61 24.21
CA GLU A 201 7.57 -0.45 24.85
C GLU A 201 9.00 -0.21 24.37
N ASP A 202 9.66 -1.25 23.84
CA ASP A 202 11.00 -1.15 23.27
C ASP A 202 11.00 -0.53 21.86
N ILE A 203 9.83 -0.45 21.21
CA ILE A 203 9.71 0.07 19.84
C ILE A 203 9.72 1.59 19.83
N THR A 204 10.72 2.13 19.15
CA THR A 204 10.81 3.57 18.84
C THR A 204 10.77 3.77 17.33
N PHE A 205 10.02 4.78 16.89
CA PHE A 205 10.03 5.23 15.50
C PHE A 205 10.97 6.42 15.37
N THR A 206 12.08 6.24 14.69
CA THR A 206 13.08 7.29 14.46
C THR A 206 13.20 7.60 12.98
N GLY A 207 13.26 8.88 12.64
CA GLY A 207 13.47 9.33 11.27
C GLY A 207 12.31 9.02 10.33
N HIS A 208 12.67 8.86 9.06
CA HIS A 208 11.74 8.61 7.96
C HIS A 208 12.43 7.72 6.93
N ALA A 209 11.72 6.77 6.36
CA ALA A 209 12.25 5.90 5.32
C ALA A 209 11.29 5.83 4.13
N ILE A 210 11.87 5.73 2.93
CA ILE A 210 11.15 5.62 1.65
C ILE A 210 11.71 4.43 0.88
N GLU A 211 10.84 3.60 0.31
CA GLU A 211 11.18 2.56 -0.65
C GLU A 211 10.68 2.96 -2.04
N CYS A 212 11.54 2.79 -3.05
CA CYS A 212 11.17 2.86 -4.45
C CYS A 212 11.36 1.48 -5.10
N ARG A 213 10.31 0.95 -5.74
CA ARG A 213 10.39 -0.27 -6.54
C ARG A 213 11.01 0.01 -7.90
N ILE A 214 12.23 -0.46 -8.11
CA ILE A 214 12.92 -0.34 -9.39
C ILE A 214 12.55 -1.57 -10.22
N ASN A 215 11.73 -1.35 -11.24
CA ASN A 215 11.23 -2.37 -12.13
C ASN A 215 11.90 -2.25 -13.50
N ALA A 216 12.16 -3.37 -14.15
CA ALA A 216 12.48 -3.49 -15.57
C ALA A 216 11.22 -3.22 -16.40
N GLU A 217 10.80 -1.96 -16.42
CA GLU A 217 9.69 -1.45 -17.20
C GLU A 217 10.07 -0.13 -17.86
N HIS A 218 9.50 0.15 -19.03
CA HIS A 218 9.65 1.45 -19.66
C HIS A 218 9.00 2.55 -18.78
N PRO A 219 9.67 3.67 -18.46
CA PRO A 219 9.19 4.64 -17.46
C PRO A 219 7.89 5.36 -17.82
N GLU A 220 7.52 5.39 -19.10
CA GLU A 220 6.28 6.00 -19.59
C GLU A 220 5.17 5.00 -19.94
N THR A 221 5.51 3.92 -20.66
CA THR A 221 4.51 2.94 -21.14
C THR A 221 4.31 1.78 -20.16
N PHE A 222 5.28 1.59 -19.25
CA PHE A 222 5.34 0.52 -18.25
C PHE A 222 5.26 -0.89 -18.86
N MET A 223 5.65 -1.02 -20.12
CA MET A 223 5.84 -2.34 -20.70
C MET A 223 7.09 -2.96 -20.06
N PRO A 224 7.02 -4.23 -19.63
CA PRO A 224 8.20 -4.93 -19.13
C PRO A 224 9.33 -4.94 -20.17
N THR A 225 10.56 -4.74 -19.69
CA THR A 225 11.79 -4.62 -20.50
C THR A 225 12.82 -5.69 -20.10
N PRO A 226 12.50 -6.99 -20.21
CA PRO A 226 13.47 -8.04 -19.91
C PRO A 226 14.68 -7.94 -20.85
N GLY A 227 15.86 -8.33 -20.36
CA GLY A 227 17.08 -8.20 -21.14
C GLY A 227 18.35 -8.46 -20.33
N LYS A 228 19.50 -8.34 -21.00
CA LYS A 228 20.81 -8.47 -20.36
C LYS A 228 21.27 -7.13 -19.77
N VAL A 229 21.58 -7.11 -18.49
CA VAL A 229 22.18 -5.97 -17.79
C VAL A 229 23.67 -5.93 -18.14
N THR A 230 24.11 -4.88 -18.82
CA THR A 230 25.52 -4.67 -19.20
C THR A 230 26.27 -3.77 -18.22
N ALA A 231 25.55 -2.92 -17.49
CA ALA A 231 26.10 -2.16 -16.38
C ALA A 231 25.06 -2.06 -15.25
N PHE A 232 25.54 -2.29 -14.03
CA PHE A 232 24.77 -2.11 -12.81
C PHE A 232 25.63 -1.35 -11.80
N HIS A 233 25.15 -0.19 -11.38
CA HIS A 233 25.73 0.58 -10.28
C HIS A 233 24.62 0.92 -9.29
N ALA A 234 24.60 0.19 -8.18
CA ALA A 234 23.67 0.48 -7.09
C ALA A 234 24.05 1.79 -6.40
N ALA A 235 23.04 2.57 -6.01
CA ALA A 235 23.25 3.71 -5.14
C ALA A 235 23.83 3.26 -3.79
N GLY A 236 24.62 4.13 -3.15
CA GLY A 236 25.23 3.84 -1.86
C GLY A 236 25.38 5.08 -0.97
N GLY A 237 26.08 4.92 0.14
CA GLY A 237 26.32 5.98 1.13
C GLY A 237 25.40 5.90 2.37
N PRO A 238 25.56 6.84 3.33
CA PRO A 238 24.80 6.82 4.58
C PRO A 238 23.28 6.89 4.34
N GLY A 239 22.53 5.99 4.99
CA GLY A 239 21.08 5.92 4.88
C GLY A 239 20.57 5.38 3.55
N ILE A 240 21.41 4.72 2.74
CA ILE A 240 20.99 4.03 1.52
C ILE A 240 21.14 2.53 1.70
N ARG A 241 20.05 1.81 1.45
CA ARG A 241 20.00 0.35 1.36
C ARG A 241 19.45 -0.04 0.00
N VAL A 242 20.06 -1.04 -0.62
CA VAL A 242 19.60 -1.61 -1.90
C VAL A 242 19.46 -3.10 -1.74
N ASP A 243 18.23 -3.59 -1.84
CA ASP A 243 17.93 -5.02 -1.89
C ASP A 243 17.74 -5.39 -3.37
N SER A 244 18.66 -6.16 -3.95
CA SER A 244 18.62 -6.53 -5.37
C SER A 244 19.27 -7.89 -5.63
N CYS A 245 18.80 -8.56 -6.68
CA CYS A 245 19.44 -9.75 -7.25
C CYS A 245 20.33 -9.43 -8.47
N LEU A 246 20.40 -8.17 -8.89
CA LEU A 246 21.14 -7.77 -10.08
C LEU A 246 22.65 -7.77 -9.88
N TYR A 247 23.35 -8.06 -10.96
CA TYR A 247 24.77 -7.85 -11.12
C TYR A 247 25.07 -7.66 -12.61
N THR A 248 26.20 -7.03 -12.93
CA THR A 248 26.64 -6.86 -14.32
C THR A 248 26.75 -8.22 -15.02
N GLY A 249 26.03 -8.39 -16.12
CA GLY A 249 25.94 -9.63 -16.88
C GLY A 249 24.69 -10.47 -16.59
N TYR A 250 23.88 -10.12 -15.57
CA TYR A 250 22.61 -10.78 -15.29
C TYR A 250 21.61 -10.60 -16.44
N SER A 251 20.81 -11.63 -16.73
CA SER A 251 19.74 -11.57 -17.73
C SER A 251 18.39 -11.63 -17.05
N ILE A 252 17.64 -10.54 -17.11
CA ILE A 252 16.29 -10.44 -16.56
C ILE A 252 15.35 -11.27 -17.44
N PRO A 253 14.70 -12.31 -16.90
CA PRO A 253 13.78 -13.17 -17.65
C PRO A 253 12.44 -12.46 -17.91
N PRO A 254 11.71 -12.81 -18.99
CA PRO A 254 10.40 -12.24 -19.31
C PRO A 254 9.23 -12.89 -18.53
N PHE A 255 9.51 -13.88 -17.68
CA PHE A 255 8.50 -14.78 -17.12
C PHE A 255 8.04 -14.44 -15.69
N TYR A 256 8.75 -13.55 -15.01
CA TYR A 256 8.47 -13.18 -13.62
C TYR A 256 8.09 -11.70 -13.50
N ASP A 257 7.84 -11.27 -12.28
CA ASP A 257 7.67 -9.87 -11.94
C ASP A 257 8.86 -9.02 -12.45
N SER A 258 8.57 -7.79 -12.83
CA SER A 258 9.55 -6.84 -13.36
C SER A 258 10.43 -6.21 -12.27
N LEU A 259 10.16 -6.41 -10.99
CA LEU A 259 10.96 -5.91 -9.88
C LEU A 259 12.39 -6.46 -9.92
N ILE A 260 13.37 -5.56 -10.03
CA ILE A 260 14.79 -5.90 -10.14
C ILE A 260 15.62 -5.36 -8.98
N ALA A 261 15.18 -4.28 -8.34
CA ALA A 261 15.79 -3.77 -7.13
C ALA A 261 14.76 -3.00 -6.30
N LYS A 262 15.01 -2.93 -5.00
CA LYS A 262 14.34 -1.99 -4.09
C LYS A 262 15.39 -0.98 -3.65
N LEU A 263 15.11 0.31 -3.83
CA LEU A 263 15.93 1.39 -3.29
C LEU A 263 15.26 1.88 -2.01
N ILE A 264 15.90 1.63 -0.87
CA ILE A 264 15.44 2.04 0.44
C ILE A 264 16.32 3.20 0.90
N VAL A 265 15.69 4.29 1.30
CA VAL A 265 16.37 5.50 1.75
C VAL A 265 15.87 5.89 3.12
N TYR A 266 16.77 6.21 4.02
CA TYR A 266 16.50 6.70 5.38
C TYR A 266 17.01 8.13 5.56
N GLY A 267 16.23 8.96 6.26
CA GLY A 267 16.56 10.31 6.71
C GLY A 267 16.19 10.52 8.17
N ASP A 268 16.86 11.45 8.86
CA ASP A 268 16.49 11.81 10.24
C ASP A 268 15.11 12.49 10.32
N ASP A 269 14.65 12.99 9.17
CA ASP A 269 13.34 13.57 8.91
C ASP A 269 12.99 13.33 7.43
N ARG A 270 11.73 13.59 7.07
CA ARG A 270 11.21 13.35 5.73
C ARG A 270 11.91 14.17 4.65
N ASP A 271 12.23 15.44 4.93
CA ASP A 271 12.90 16.33 3.98
C ASP A 271 14.32 15.83 3.64
N LYS A 272 15.08 15.42 4.66
CA LYS A 272 16.39 14.78 4.47
C LYS A 272 16.26 13.45 3.72
N CYS A 273 15.23 12.66 4.01
CA CYS A 273 14.97 11.41 3.32
C CYS A 273 14.74 11.66 1.82
N LEU A 274 13.87 12.62 1.46
CA LEU A 274 13.62 13.03 0.07
C LEU A 274 14.88 13.60 -0.61
N ALA A 275 15.67 14.41 0.10
CA ALA A 275 16.93 14.93 -0.43
C ALA A 275 17.96 13.81 -0.71
N ARG A 276 18.06 12.83 0.19
CA ARG A 276 18.91 11.64 -0.02
C ARG A 276 18.39 10.76 -1.15
N LEU A 277 17.07 10.62 -1.28
CA LEU A 277 16.43 9.85 -2.33
C LEU A 277 16.74 10.44 -3.71
N ARG A 278 16.60 11.76 -3.86
CA ARG A 278 16.96 12.47 -5.10
C ARG A 278 18.40 12.17 -5.54
N ARG A 279 19.36 12.22 -4.59
CA ARG A 279 20.76 11.88 -4.87
C ARG A 279 20.93 10.41 -5.23
N ALA A 280 20.31 9.50 -4.48
CA ALA A 280 20.42 8.06 -4.71
C ALA A 280 19.88 7.65 -6.08
N LEU A 281 18.74 8.22 -6.50
CA LEU A 281 18.16 7.99 -7.83
C LEU A 281 19.12 8.42 -8.94
N ALA A 282 19.73 9.60 -8.83
CA ALA A 282 20.68 10.12 -9.82
C ALA A 282 21.99 9.30 -9.93
N GLU A 283 22.35 8.54 -8.90
CA GLU A 283 23.53 7.67 -8.89
C GLU A 283 23.22 6.23 -9.34
N PHE A 284 21.95 5.83 -9.33
CA PHE A 284 21.54 4.45 -9.60
C PHE A 284 21.54 4.19 -11.11
N ILE A 285 22.38 3.26 -11.57
CA ILE A 285 22.52 2.94 -13.00
C ILE A 285 22.11 1.49 -13.25
N VAL A 286 21.20 1.30 -14.21
CA VAL A 286 20.87 0.01 -14.81
C VAL A 286 20.85 0.19 -16.33
N GLU A 287 21.78 -0.44 -17.04
CA GLU A 287 21.89 -0.33 -18.50
C GLU A 287 21.91 -1.70 -19.19
N PRO A 288 21.47 -1.77 -20.46
CA PRO A 288 20.85 -0.71 -21.26
C PRO A 288 19.31 -0.68 -21.09
N ILE A 289 18.80 -1.45 -20.13
CA ILE A 289 17.38 -1.76 -19.99
C ILE A 289 16.66 -0.56 -19.39
N PRO A 290 15.57 -0.06 -20.01
CA PRO A 290 14.73 0.95 -19.39
C PRO A 290 14.14 0.46 -18.07
N THR A 291 14.08 1.33 -17.08
CA THR A 291 13.54 1.02 -15.75
C THR A 291 12.61 2.13 -15.25
N THR A 292 11.96 1.90 -14.11
CA THR A 292 11.16 2.90 -13.40
C THR A 292 12.00 3.98 -12.68
N LEU A 293 13.33 4.00 -12.80
CA LEU A 293 14.18 5.05 -12.20
C LEU A 293 13.72 6.46 -12.61
N GLY A 294 13.51 6.69 -13.91
CA GLY A 294 13.06 7.99 -14.42
C GLY A 294 11.64 8.36 -13.98
N LEU A 295 10.79 7.40 -13.57
CA LEU A 295 9.54 7.73 -12.91
C LEU A 295 9.82 8.27 -11.51
N HIS A 296 10.62 7.56 -10.70
CA HIS A 296 10.94 7.95 -9.33
C HIS A 296 11.67 9.28 -9.24
N GLU A 297 12.54 9.60 -10.20
CA GLU A 297 13.19 10.91 -10.32
C GLU A 297 12.19 12.05 -10.46
N ARG A 298 11.11 11.85 -11.23
CA ARG A 298 10.05 12.86 -11.34
C ARG A 298 9.16 12.89 -10.10
N LEU A 299 8.89 11.73 -9.48
CA LEU A 299 8.06 11.64 -8.27
C LEU A 299 8.69 12.39 -7.09
N VAL A 300 9.98 12.23 -6.84
CA VAL A 300 10.66 12.91 -5.71
C VAL A 300 10.62 14.44 -5.82
N ASP A 301 10.41 14.97 -7.02
CA ASP A 301 10.28 16.40 -7.30
C ASP A 301 8.83 16.89 -7.40
N ALA A 302 7.84 16.00 -7.36
CA ALA A 302 6.42 16.35 -7.38
C ALA A 302 6.00 17.05 -6.08
N GLU A 303 5.21 18.12 -6.19
CA GLU A 303 4.74 18.87 -5.00
C GLU A 303 3.91 17.98 -4.08
N ALA A 304 3.03 17.14 -4.63
CA ALA A 304 2.22 16.22 -3.84
C ALA A 304 3.06 15.20 -3.04
N VAL A 305 4.26 14.83 -3.53
CA VAL A 305 5.19 13.98 -2.78
C VAL A 305 5.88 14.82 -1.71
N LYS A 306 6.27 16.06 -1.98
CA LYS A 306 6.93 16.93 -0.98
C LYS A 306 6.02 17.28 0.20
N ASP A 307 4.75 17.61 -0.05
CA ASP A 307 3.79 17.95 1.01
C ASP A 307 2.97 16.74 1.51
N GLY A 308 3.09 15.61 0.83
CA GLY A 308 2.38 14.37 1.17
C GLY A 308 0.91 14.37 0.76
N SER A 309 0.42 15.28 -0.09
CA SER A 309 -1.00 15.45 -0.48
C SER A 309 -1.56 14.44 -1.50
N TYR A 310 -0.85 13.34 -1.77
CA TYR A 310 -1.30 12.29 -2.68
C TYR A 310 -2.35 11.34 -2.08
N ASN A 311 -3.03 10.57 -2.94
CA ASN A 311 -3.96 9.49 -2.59
C ASN A 311 -3.81 8.35 -3.60
N ILE A 312 -4.57 7.26 -3.44
CA ILE A 312 -4.44 6.06 -4.29
C ILE A 312 -4.70 6.27 -5.80
N ARG A 313 -5.30 7.41 -6.18
CA ARG A 313 -5.62 7.76 -7.57
C ARG A 313 -4.67 8.80 -8.15
N TRP A 314 -3.92 9.50 -7.31
CA TRP A 314 -3.11 10.65 -7.70
C TRP A 314 -2.11 10.32 -8.81
N LEU A 315 -1.40 9.20 -8.70
CA LEU A 315 -0.38 8.85 -9.69
C LEU A 315 -0.96 8.70 -11.11
N GLU A 316 -2.09 7.99 -11.24
CA GLU A 316 -2.70 7.71 -12.55
C GLU A 316 -3.52 8.88 -13.07
N GLU A 317 -4.36 9.48 -12.21
CA GLU A 317 -5.34 10.49 -12.62
C GLU A 317 -4.78 11.91 -12.70
N LYS A 318 -3.63 12.19 -12.04
CA LYS A 318 -3.04 13.53 -11.99
C LYS A 318 -1.62 13.56 -12.53
N PHE A 319 -0.74 12.76 -11.94
CA PHE A 319 0.68 12.84 -12.23
C PHE A 319 1.02 12.35 -13.65
N LEU A 320 0.59 11.13 -14.01
CA LEU A 320 0.85 10.56 -15.34
C LEU A 320 -0.02 11.17 -16.45
N ALA A 321 -1.16 11.78 -16.10
CA ALA A 321 -2.01 12.50 -17.03
C ALA A 321 -1.45 13.86 -17.47
N GLY A 322 -0.43 14.38 -16.76
CA GLY A 322 0.20 15.67 -17.04
C GLY A 322 -0.44 16.87 -16.34
N ASP A 323 -1.38 16.64 -15.41
CA ASP A 323 -2.09 17.71 -14.68
C ASP A 323 -1.26 18.31 -13.54
N ASP A 324 -0.16 17.65 -13.14
CA ASP A 324 0.75 18.10 -12.07
C ASP A 324 1.90 18.99 -12.60
N SER A 325 1.76 19.52 -13.83
CA SER A 325 2.64 20.57 -14.31
C SER A 325 2.36 21.82 -13.49
N GLY A 326 3.18 22.07 -12.47
CA GLY A 326 3.15 23.32 -11.70
C GLY A 326 3.09 24.53 -12.64
N THR A 327 1.89 25.06 -12.83
CA THR A 327 1.71 26.43 -13.32
C THR A 327 1.99 27.32 -12.14
N ALA A 328 3.28 27.61 -11.96
CA ALA A 328 3.69 28.87 -11.38
C ALA A 328 3.21 29.97 -12.33
N GLU A 329 2.09 30.61 -11.98
CA GLU A 329 1.87 32.02 -12.33
C GLU A 329 2.75 32.92 -11.46
#